data_AF-A0A329ZMT2-F1
#
_entry.id   AF-A0A329ZMT2-F1
#
_cell.length_a   1.000
_cell.length_b   1.000
_cell.length_c   1.000
_cell.angle_alpha   90.00
_cell.angle_beta   90.00
_cell.angle_gamma   90.00
#
_symmetry.space_group_name_H-M   'P 1'
#
loop_
_entity.id
_entity.type
_entity.pdbx_description
1 polymer ?
#
loop_
_entity_poly.entity_id
_entity_poly.type
_entity_poly.pdbx_seq_one_letter_code
_entity_poly.pdbx_strand_id
1 'polypeptide(L)' 'MDFEDRIKRIKEILDSLNNADLSLKDGMELYKEGIKEISEAQKMLEEAKILYNEIKDSTKETNIKSVDKSHQEGN' A
#
# COMPACT_ATOMS: atom_id res chain seq x y z
N MET A 1 5.20 11.67 4.36
CA MET A 1 6.15 10.54 4.24
C MET A 1 5.50 9.56 3.29
N ASP A 2 6.17 9.25 2.19
CA ASP A 2 5.67 8.27 1.23
C ASP A 2 6.02 6.83 1.68
N PHE A 3 5.65 5.83 0.88
CA PHE A 3 5.89 4.42 1.23
C PHE A 3 7.38 4.11 1.39
N GLU A 4 8.21 4.60 0.46
CA GLU A 4 9.65 4.29 0.47
C GLU A 4 10.37 4.96 1.63
N ASP A 5 9.98 6.20 1.95
CA ASP A 5 10.45 6.89 3.15
C ASP A 5 10.11 6.11 4.43
N ARG A 6 8.89 5.56 4.52
CA ARG A 6 8.48 4.75 5.69
C ARG A 6 9.29 3.47 5.79
N ILE A 7 9.50 2.76 4.67
CA ILE A 7 10.34 1.56 4.63
C ILE A 7 11.77 1.88 5.05
N LYS A 8 12.32 3.02 4.59
CA LYS A 8 13.63 3.49 5.02
C LYS A 8 13.66 3.74 6.52
N ARG A 9 12.65 4.44 7.06
CA ARG A 9 12.57 4.72 8.50
C ARG A 9 12.47 3.43 9.34
N ILE A 10 11.69 2.45 8.90
CA ILE A 10 11.58 1.13 9.57
C ILE A 10 12.94 0.44 9.64
N LYS A 11 13.74 0.49 8.57
CA LYS A 11 15.10 -0.09 8.55
C LYS A 11 16.02 0.63 9.54
N GLU A 12 16.00 1.96 9.55
CA GLU A 12 16.78 2.76 10.50
C GLU A 12 16.41 2.44 11.97
N ILE A 13 15.12 2.25 12.25
CA ILE A 13 14.63 1.84 13.58
C ILE A 13 15.13 0.45 13.94
N LEU A 14 15.06 -0.53 13.03
CA LEU A 14 15.57 -1.88 13.25
C LEU A 14 17.08 -1.90 13.52
N ASP A 15 17.85 -1.15 12.73
CA ASP A 15 19.29 -1.01 12.93
C ASP A 15 19.58 -0.37 14.29
N SER A 16 18.80 0.63 14.69
CA SER A 16 18.91 1.28 16.00
C SER A 16 18.59 0.35 17.16
N LEU A 17 17.57 -0.51 17.02
CA LEU A 17 17.18 -1.51 18.01
C LEU A 17 18.21 -2.63 18.18
N ASN A 18 19.02 -2.89 17.16
CA ASN A 18 20.11 -3.88 17.21
C ASN A 18 21.38 -3.36 17.90
N ASN A 19 21.45 -2.07 18.23
CA ASN A 19 22.60 -1.49 18.92
C ASN A 19 22.61 -1.86 20.42
N ALA A 20 23.74 -2.38 20.90
CA ALA A 20 23.90 -2.89 22.26
C ALA A 20 23.88 -1.82 23.37
N ASP A 21 24.07 -0.55 23.03
CA ASP A 21 24.12 0.58 23.98
C ASP A 21 22.75 1.27 24.20
N LEU A 22 21.67 0.70 23.66
CA LEU A 22 20.34 1.28 23.74
C LEU A 22 19.70 1.05 25.12
N SER A 23 19.17 2.11 25.73
CA SER A 23 18.41 1.97 26.96
C SER A 23 17.07 1.28 26.70
N LEU A 24 16.54 0.56 27.70
CA LEU A 24 15.23 -0.10 27.57
C LEU A 24 14.11 0.90 27.21
N LYS A 25 14.16 2.11 27.78
CA LYS A 25 13.16 3.15 27.53
C LYS A 25 13.21 3.58 26.06
N ASP A 26 14.39 3.88 25.55
CA ASP A 26 14.58 4.32 24.16
C ASP A 26 14.23 3.20 23.18
N GLY A 27 14.58 1.95 23.52
CA GLY A 27 14.16 0.77 22.75
C GLY A 27 12.65 0.60 22.68
N MET A 28 11.93 0.85 23.78
CA MET A 28 10.47 0.84 23.76
C MET A 28 9.86 1.97 22.94
N GLU A 29 10.46 3.16 22.93
CA GLU A 29 10.01 4.28 22.10
C GLU A 29 10.22 3.99 20.61
N LEU A 30 11.42 3.52 20.24
CA LEU A 30 11.74 3.09 18.87
C LEU A 30 10.85 1.94 18.38
N TYR A 31 10.58 0.96 19.25
CA TYR A 31 9.67 -0.14 18.90
C TYR A 31 8.25 0.37 18.59
N LYS A 32 7.71 1.26 19.43
CA LYS A 32 6.39 1.87 19.19
C LYS A 32 6.36 2.66 17.89
N GLU A 33 7.42 3.42 17.61
CA GLU A 33 7.56 4.14 16.35
C GLU A 33 7.58 3.18 15.16
N GLY A 34 8.37 2.11 15.23
CA GLY A 34 8.47 1.10 14.18
C GLY A 34 7.12 0.45 13.86
N ILE A 35 6.33 0.10 14.88
CA ILE A 35 4.97 -0.44 14.71
C ILE A 35 4.06 0.56 14.02
N LYS A 36 4.15 1.84 14.36
CA LYS A 36 3.37 2.90 13.71
C LYS A 36 3.74 3.02 12.23
N GLU A 37 5.03 3.07 11.90
CA GLU A 37 5.49 3.18 10.51
C GLU A 37 5.07 1.96 9.67
N ILE A 38 5.15 0.75 10.23
CA ILE A 38 4.67 -0.48 9.58
C ILE A 38 3.17 -0.39 9.31
N SER A 39 2.38 0.03 10.30
CA SER A 39 0.92 0.12 10.15
C SER A 39 0.52 1.11 9.06
N GLU A 40 1.19 2.25 8.97
CA GLU A 40 0.94 3.24 7.92
C GLU A 40 1.35 2.72 6.54
N ALA A 41 2.51 2.06 6.42
CA ALA A 41 2.95 1.45 5.17
C ALA A 41 1.96 0.37 4.69
N GLN A 42 1.44 -0.46 5.61
CA GLN A 42 0.41 -1.47 5.30
C GLN A 42 -0.89 -0.83 4.80
N LYS A 43 -1.31 0.28 5.42
CA LYS A 43 -2.50 1.02 4.98
C LYS A 43 -2.35 1.52 3.54
N MET A 44 -1.19 2.06 3.18
CA MET A 44 -0.91 2.50 1.81
C MET A 44 -1.00 1.36 0.80
N LEU A 45 -0.54 0.15 1.16
CA LEU A 45 -0.65 -1.03 0.29
C LEU A 45 -2.10 -1.49 0.11
N GLU A 46 -2.91 -1.44 1.18
CA GLU A 46 -4.32 -1.80 1.09
C GLU A 46 -5.09 -0.80 0.22
N GLU A 47 -4.83 0.51 0.39
CA GLU A 47 -5.40 1.55 -0.46
C GLU A 47 -5.01 1.36 -1.94
N ALA A 48 -3.74 1.06 -2.22
CA ALA A 48 -3.27 0.78 -3.58
C ALA A 48 -3.95 -0.45 -4.19
N LYS A 49 -4.18 -1.50 -3.39
CA LYS A 49 -4.88 -2.71 -3.82
C LYS A 49 -6.35 -2.45 -4.11
N ILE A 50 -7.03 -1.63 -3.31
CA ILE A 50 -8.41 -1.21 -3.55
C ILE A 50 -8.49 -0.48 -4.88
N LEU A 51 -7.66 0.55 -5.08
CA LEU A 51 -7.60 1.32 -6.33
C LEU A 51 -7.33 0.44 -7.55
N TYR A 52 -6.41 -0.52 -7.43
CA TYR A 52 -6.13 -1.49 -8.49
C TYR A 52 -7.37 -2.31 -8.87
N ASN A 53 -8.12 -2.79 -7.88
CA ASN A 53 -9.33 -3.57 -8.12
C ASN A 53 -10.44 -2.71 -8.75
N GLU A 54 -10.62 -1.47 -8.31
CA GLU A 54 -11.58 -0.53 -8.91
C GLU A 54 -11.29 -0.26 -10.39
N ILE A 55 -10.03 -0.04 -10.74
CA ILE A 55 -9.60 0.14 -12.14
C ILE A 55 -9.83 -1.15 -12.94
N LYS A 56 -9.48 -2.30 -12.37
CA LYS A 56 -9.67 -3.60 -13.01
C LYS A 56 -11.15 -3.91 -13.27
N ASP A 57 -12.04 -3.57 -12.36
CA ASP A 57 -13.47 -3.82 -12.53
C ASP A 57 -14.10 -2.80 -13.49
N SER A 58 -13.68 -1.53 -13.45
CA SER A 58 -14.10 -0.51 -14.41
C SER A 58 -13.71 -0.84 -15.86
N THR A 59 -12.53 -1.44 -16.06
CA THR A 59 -12.06 -1.86 -17.40
C THR A 59 -12.78 -3.10 -17.94
N LYS A 60 -13.36 -3.95 -17.08
CA LYS A 60 -14.24 -5.06 -17.53
C LYS A 60 -15.56 -4.56 -18.08
N GLU A 61 -16.16 -3.53 -17.46
CA GLU A 61 -17.44 -2.97 -17.92
C GLU A 61 -17.33 -2.27 -19.28
N THR A 62 -16.14 -1.72 -19.61
CA THR A 62 -15.93 -1.05 -20.91
C THR A 62 -15.87 -2.02 -22.09
N ASN A 63 -15.49 -3.28 -21.86
CA ASN A 63 -15.39 -4.31 -22.91
C ASN A 63 -16.72 -5.03 -23.22
N ILE A 64 -17.77 -4.86 -22.42
CA ILE A 64 -19.09 -5.49 -22.67
C ILE A 64 -19.97 -4.60 -23.55
N LYS A 65 -19.82 -3.27 -23.50
CA LYS A 65 -20.67 -2.32 -24.26
C LYS A 65 -20.33 -2.18 -25.76
N SER A 66 -19.24 -2.77 -26.23
CA SER A 66 -18.83 -2.71 -27.64
C SER A 66 -19.31 -3.89 -28.50
N VAL A 67 -19.91 -4.94 -27.91
CA VAL A 67 -20.35 -6.15 -28.64
C VAL A 67 -21.82 -6.09 -29.11
N ASP A 68 -22.66 -5.24 -28.49
CA ASP A 68 -24.12 -5.34 -28.66
C ASP A 68 -24.76 -4.37 -29.69
N LYS A 69 -23.96 -3.68 -30.53
CA LYS A 69 -24.47 -2.70 -31.51
C LYS A 69 -24.36 -3.10 -32.98
N SER A 70 -24.06 -4.35 -33.30
CA SER A 70 -23.83 -4.81 -34.69
C SER A 70 -24.96 -5.65 -35.30
N HIS A 71 -26.12 -5.79 -34.65
CA HIS A 71 -27.26 -6.53 -35.23
C HIS A 71 -28.56 -5.70 -35.18
N GLN A 72 -28.61 -4.62 -35.97
CA GLN A 72 -29.84 -4.07 -36.54
C GLN A 72 -29.46 -2.91 -37.46
N GLU A 73 -29.24 -3.20 -38.74
CA GLU A 73 -29.53 -2.35 -39.90
C GLU A 73 -28.90 -3.01 -41.13
N GLY A 74 -29.68 -3.85 -41.79
CA GLY A 74 -29.36 -4.48 -43.07
C GLY A 74 -30.68 -4.75 -43.78
N ASN A 75 -31.12 -3.73 -44.50
CA ASN A 75 -32.27 -3.69 -45.41
C ASN A 75 -32.07 -4.66 -46.57
#